data_AF-A0A3S1S4W7-F1
#
_entry.id   AF-A0A3S1S4W7-F1
#
_cell.length_a   1.000
_cell.length_b   1.000
_cell.length_c   1.000
_cell.angle_alpha   90.00
_cell.angle_beta   90.00
_cell.angle_gamma   90.00
#
_symmetry.space_group_name_H-M   'P 1'
#
loop_
_entity.id
_entity.type
_entity.pdbx_description
1 polymer ?
#
loop_
_entity_poly.entity_id
_entity_poly.type
_entity_poly.pdbx_seq_one_letter_code
_entity_poly.pdbx_strand_id
1 'polypeptide(L)'
;MNIRFDKLGVVIAAISAYAAFAAPFATFRANRIVPGQARSILEALPATTGTLLLVMIVAAALIALFKTPLALRLAASVVALAALALLIGVAGTFLTPEGNTFARVSPASGFWILIFAFTLLLADVLTRLNLSPLARVGVLVVAAFAIGLLLISGSWDNLSILKEYFNRADSFWAEGSKHVT
;
A
#
# COMPACT_ATOMS: atom_id res chain seq x y z
N MET A 1 23.50 26.94 4.60
CA MET A 1 22.16 26.39 4.32
C MET A 1 21.72 25.59 5.54
N ASN A 2 20.81 26.12 6.37
CA ASN A 2 20.40 25.44 7.61
C ASN A 2 19.41 24.31 7.27
N ILE A 3 19.85 23.06 7.41
CA ILE A 3 18.98 21.88 7.28
C ILE A 3 18.00 21.89 8.45
N ARG A 4 16.69 21.95 8.15
CA ARG A 4 15.63 21.94 9.18
C ARG A 4 14.84 20.65 9.08
N PHE A 5 14.88 19.86 10.14
CA PHE A 5 14.09 18.65 10.29
C PHE A 5 12.64 18.98 10.69
N ASP A 6 11.71 18.15 10.23
CA ASP A 6 10.33 18.15 10.69
C ASP A 6 10.13 17.05 11.75
N LYS A 7 9.49 17.39 12.87
CA LYS A 7 9.38 16.46 14.02
C LYS A 7 8.60 15.20 13.67
N LEU A 8 7.45 15.35 13.00
CA LEU A 8 6.67 14.21 12.51
C LEU A 8 7.40 13.50 11.37
N GLY A 9 8.00 14.29 10.48
CA GLY A 9 8.85 13.83 9.39
C GLY A 9 9.93 12.83 9.79
N VAL A 10 10.62 13.07 10.91
CA VAL A 10 11.64 12.15 11.45
C VAL A 10 11.04 10.78 11.77
N VAL A 11 9.88 10.74 12.43
CA VAL A 11 9.19 9.48 12.77
C VAL A 11 8.77 8.76 11.50
N ILE A 12 8.14 9.46 10.56
CA ILE A 12 7.70 8.91 9.27
C ILE A 12 8.90 8.34 8.49
N ALA A 13 10.01 9.07 8.43
CA ALA A 13 11.21 8.62 7.74
C ALA A 13 11.80 7.37 8.41
N ALA A 14 11.87 7.33 9.74
CA ALA A 14 12.41 6.19 10.48
C ALA A 14 11.58 4.92 10.29
N ILE A 15 10.25 5.00 10.44
CA ILE A 15 9.38 3.84 10.24
C ILE A 15 9.33 3.40 8.78
N SER A 16 9.40 4.34 7.83
CA SER A 16 9.46 4.01 6.40
C SER A 16 10.78 3.32 6.03
N ALA A 17 11.90 3.76 6.61
CA ALA A 17 13.19 3.11 6.42
C ALA A 17 13.18 1.68 6.99
N TYR A 18 12.70 1.48 8.21
CA TYR A 18 12.54 0.14 8.77
C TYR A 18 11.66 -0.75 7.88
N ALA A 19 10.52 -0.22 7.45
CA ALA A 19 9.57 -0.98 6.65
C ALA A 19 10.09 -1.32 5.24
N ALA A 20 10.91 -0.46 4.64
CA ALA A 20 11.47 -0.67 3.31
C ALA A 20 12.68 -1.61 3.30
N PHE A 21 13.51 -1.55 4.33
CA PHE A 21 14.82 -2.23 4.34
C PHE A 21 14.91 -3.44 5.28
N ALA A 22 14.06 -3.54 6.30
CA ALA A 22 14.11 -4.62 7.29
C ALA A 22 12.85 -5.47 7.34
N ALA A 23 11.66 -4.89 7.15
CA ALA A 23 10.41 -5.62 7.19
C ALA A 23 10.08 -6.29 5.84
N PRO A 24 9.36 -7.43 5.84
CA PRO A 24 8.88 -8.05 4.61
C PRO A 24 7.79 -7.19 3.95
N PHE A 25 7.88 -7.03 2.63
CA PHE A 25 6.86 -6.36 1.82
C PHE A 25 5.66 -7.29 1.53
N ALA A 26 5.94 -8.55 1.19
CA ALA A 26 4.93 -9.56 0.92
C ALA A 26 5.28 -10.90 1.60
N THR A 27 4.25 -11.70 1.86
CA THR A 27 4.39 -13.09 2.28
C THR A 27 3.94 -13.99 1.14
N PHE A 28 4.81 -14.89 0.70
CA PHE A 28 4.48 -15.93 -0.27
C PHE A 28 4.23 -17.27 0.44
N ARG A 29 3.17 -17.97 0.07
CA ARG A 29 2.90 -19.36 0.48
C ARG A 29 2.60 -20.19 -0.77
N ALA A 30 3.22 -21.36 -0.87
CA ALA A 30 2.95 -22.28 -1.99
C ALA A 30 1.50 -22.80 -1.99
N ASN A 31 0.89 -22.92 -0.80
CA ASN A 31 -0.52 -23.23 -0.60
C ASN A 31 -0.96 -22.79 0.81
N ARG A 32 -2.21 -23.08 1.21
CA ARG A 32 -2.77 -22.70 2.52
C ARG A 32 -2.16 -23.39 3.74
N ILE A 33 -1.35 -24.43 3.55
CA ILE A 33 -0.78 -25.27 4.61
C ILE A 33 0.70 -24.95 4.82
N VAL A 34 1.41 -24.66 3.72
CA VAL A 34 2.85 -24.38 3.75
C VAL A 34 3.10 -23.04 4.46
N PRO A 35 4.10 -22.98 5.38
CA PRO A 35 4.49 -21.74 6.04
C PRO A 35 4.83 -20.62 5.06
N GLY A 36 4.54 -19.39 5.46
CA GLY A 36 4.83 -18.20 4.65
C GLY A 36 6.32 -17.88 4.60
N GLN A 37 6.81 -17.56 3.41
CA GLN A 37 8.12 -17.00 3.16
C GLN A 37 8.01 -15.48 3.08
N ALA A 38 8.76 -14.80 3.94
CA ALA A 38 8.92 -13.36 3.93
C ALA A 38 9.70 -12.93 2.68
N ARG A 39 9.20 -11.93 1.94
CA ARG A 39 9.83 -11.36 0.75
C ARG A 39 10.03 -9.87 0.94
N SER A 40 11.26 -9.40 0.72
CA SER A 40 11.58 -7.97 0.68
C SER A 40 10.95 -7.30 -0.55
N ILE A 41 11.01 -5.96 -0.65
CA ILE A 41 10.52 -5.23 -1.84
C ILE A 41 11.18 -5.75 -3.12
N LEU A 42 12.50 -5.98 -3.08
CA LEU A 42 13.28 -6.39 -4.25
C LEU A 42 13.09 -7.86 -4.64
N GLU A 43 12.67 -8.70 -3.68
CA GLU A 43 12.33 -10.10 -3.95
C GLU A 43 10.88 -10.29 -4.38
N ALA A 44 10.00 -9.39 -3.96
CA ALA A 44 8.56 -9.48 -4.21
C ALA A 44 8.14 -8.88 -5.55
N LEU A 45 9.03 -8.19 -6.26
CA LEU A 45 8.73 -7.46 -7.48
C LEU A 45 9.76 -7.74 -8.58
N PRO A 46 9.41 -7.57 -9.85
CA PRO A 46 10.39 -7.47 -10.92
C PRO A 46 11.47 -6.43 -10.58
N ALA A 47 12.71 -6.69 -11.00
CA ALA A 47 13.85 -5.86 -10.61
C ALA A 47 13.62 -4.36 -10.88
N THR A 48 13.04 -4.01 -12.05
CA THR A 48 12.77 -2.63 -12.43
C THR A 48 11.76 -1.95 -11.50
N THR A 49 10.61 -2.58 -11.24
CA THR A 49 9.55 -2.00 -10.41
C THR A 49 9.89 -2.05 -8.92
N GLY A 50 10.61 -3.08 -8.47
CA GLY A 50 11.13 -3.18 -7.10
C GLY A 50 12.10 -2.05 -6.78
N THR A 51 13.09 -1.81 -7.66
CA THR A 51 14.02 -0.68 -7.51
C THR A 51 13.30 0.67 -7.59
N LEU A 52 12.37 0.82 -8.54
CA LEU A 52 11.60 2.06 -8.67
C LEU A 52 10.78 2.35 -7.40
N LEU A 53 10.09 1.35 -6.84
CA LEU A 53 9.34 1.50 -5.60
C LEU A 53 10.24 1.93 -4.44
N LEU A 54 11.40 1.28 -4.31
CA LEU A 54 12.35 1.61 -3.25
C LEU A 54 12.85 3.05 -3.36
N VAL A 55 13.19 3.51 -4.57
CA VAL A 55 13.58 4.90 -4.84
C VAL A 55 12.45 5.87 -4.48
N MET A 56 11.21 5.58 -4.86
CA MET A 56 10.05 6.41 -4.53
C MET A 56 9.82 6.51 -3.01
N ILE A 57 9.94 5.39 -2.28
CA ILE A 57 9.80 5.36 -0.82
C ILE A 57 10.91 6.18 -0.16
N VAL A 58 12.16 6.01 -0.58
CA VAL A 58 13.29 6.77 -0.05
C VAL A 58 13.12 8.26 -0.31
N ALA A 59 12.73 8.65 -1.54
CA ALA A 59 12.48 10.04 -1.89
C ALA A 59 11.35 10.64 -1.03
N ALA A 60 10.23 9.93 -0.87
CA ALA A 60 9.11 10.38 -0.03
C ALA A 60 9.50 10.47 1.45
N ALA A 61 10.31 9.55 1.97
CA ALA A 61 10.83 9.59 3.33
C ALA A 61 11.77 10.80 3.55
N LEU A 62 12.62 11.12 2.58
CA LEU A 62 13.48 12.33 2.64
C LEU A 62 12.64 13.62 2.58
N ILE A 63 11.61 13.67 1.73
CA ILE A 63 10.66 14.79 1.67
C ILE A 63 9.93 14.96 3.00
N ALA A 64 9.56 13.86 3.66
CA ALA A 64 8.96 13.88 4.98
C ALA A 64 9.96 14.39 6.03
N LEU A 65 11.19 13.88 6.03
CA LEU A 65 12.23 14.17 7.02
C LEU A 65 12.54 15.66 7.16
N PHE A 66 12.60 16.39 6.04
CA PHE A 66 12.93 17.81 6.02
C PHE A 66 11.67 18.70 5.98
N LYS A 67 11.84 19.96 6.38
CA LYS A 67 10.80 20.99 6.21
C LYS A 67 10.69 21.37 4.73
N THR A 68 9.84 20.65 4.00
CA THR A 68 9.54 20.85 2.58
C THR A 68 8.18 21.56 2.38
N PRO A 69 7.92 22.15 1.21
CA PRO A 69 6.62 22.75 0.90
C PRO A 69 5.48 21.74 1.00
N LEU A 70 4.29 22.16 1.46
CA LEU A 70 3.13 21.26 1.61
C LEU A 70 2.75 20.57 0.31
N ALA A 71 2.82 21.26 -0.83
CA ALA A 71 2.50 20.66 -2.14
C ALA A 71 3.41 19.47 -2.46
N LEU A 72 4.70 19.56 -2.11
CA LEU A 72 5.66 18.47 -2.34
C LEU A 72 5.38 17.29 -1.40
N ARG A 73 5.02 17.54 -0.13
CA ARG A 73 4.62 16.49 0.81
C ARG A 73 3.30 15.82 0.39
N LEU A 74 2.35 16.59 -0.12
CA LEU A 74 1.10 16.07 -0.69
C LEU A 74 1.40 15.13 -1.86
N ALA A 75 2.18 15.61 -2.85
CA ALA A 75 2.57 14.81 -4.01
C ALA A 75 3.31 13.54 -3.59
N ALA A 76 4.29 13.64 -2.69
CA ALA A 76 5.06 12.51 -2.21
C ALA A 76 4.18 11.44 -1.52
N SER A 77 3.27 11.87 -0.63
CA SER A 77 2.36 10.94 0.05
C SER A 77 1.39 10.25 -0.92
N VAL A 78 0.76 11.02 -1.82
CA VAL A 78 -0.18 10.46 -2.82
C VAL A 78 0.53 9.50 -3.78
N VAL A 79 1.70 9.88 -4.32
CA VAL A 79 2.48 9.05 -5.24
C VAL A 79 2.96 7.78 -4.55
N ALA A 80 3.48 7.88 -3.32
CA ALA A 80 3.92 6.70 -2.57
C ALA A 80 2.75 5.75 -2.27
N LEU A 81 1.60 6.26 -1.85
CA LEU A 81 0.40 5.45 -1.58
C LEU A 81 -0.13 4.77 -2.85
N ALA A 82 -0.21 5.50 -3.97
CA ALA A 82 -0.63 4.94 -5.25
C ALA A 82 0.34 3.85 -5.74
N ALA A 83 1.65 4.10 -5.66
CA ALA A 83 2.67 3.14 -6.04
C ALA A 83 2.61 1.86 -5.18
N LEU A 84 2.45 2.00 -3.86
CA LEU A 84 2.28 0.86 -2.96
C LEU A 84 1.03 0.05 -3.31
N ALA A 85 -0.10 0.72 -3.52
CA ALA A 85 -1.37 0.09 -3.85
C ALA A 85 -1.31 -0.68 -5.19
N LEU A 86 -0.65 -0.13 -6.20
CA LEU A 86 -0.48 -0.80 -7.51
C LEU A 86 0.52 -1.95 -7.42
N LEU A 87 1.69 -1.71 -6.85
CA LEU A 87 2.79 -2.68 -6.89
C LEU A 87 2.59 -3.85 -5.94
N ILE A 88 1.81 -3.73 -4.88
CA ILE A 88 1.45 -4.93 -4.11
C ILE A 88 0.63 -5.93 -4.95
N GLY A 89 -0.19 -5.46 -5.88
CA GLY A 89 -0.88 -6.30 -6.87
C GLY A 89 0.09 -6.98 -7.84
N VAL A 90 1.10 -6.25 -8.30
CA VAL A 90 2.19 -6.81 -9.13
C VAL A 90 2.93 -7.91 -8.37
N ALA A 91 3.19 -7.73 -7.07
CA ALA A 91 3.81 -8.78 -6.26
C ALA A 91 2.97 -10.05 -6.18
N GLY A 92 1.64 -9.92 -6.13
CA GLY A 92 0.71 -11.06 -6.21
C GLY A 92 0.91 -11.88 -7.48
N THR A 93 1.09 -11.21 -8.62
CA THR A 93 1.28 -11.85 -9.92
C THR A 93 2.71 -12.39 -10.07
N PHE A 94 3.73 -11.59 -9.75
CA PHE A 94 5.14 -11.93 -9.92
C PHE A 94 5.59 -13.12 -9.06
N LEU A 95 5.09 -13.21 -7.82
CA LEU A 95 5.43 -14.31 -6.91
C LEU A 95 4.61 -15.59 -7.18
N THR A 96 3.56 -15.51 -8.00
CA THR A 96 2.71 -16.66 -8.32
C THR A 96 3.23 -17.30 -9.61
N PRO A 97 3.69 -18.57 -9.59
CA PRO A 97 4.06 -19.27 -10.82
C PRO A 97 2.89 -19.36 -11.80
N GLU A 98 3.18 -19.29 -13.09
CA GLU A 98 2.15 -19.41 -14.13
C GLU A 98 1.33 -20.71 -13.97
N GLY A 99 0.01 -20.59 -14.12
CA GLY A 99 -0.93 -21.70 -13.94
C GLY A 99 -1.17 -22.15 -12.49
N ASN A 100 -0.48 -21.56 -11.50
CA ASN A 100 -0.63 -21.97 -10.10
C ASN A 100 -1.81 -21.28 -9.39
N THR A 101 -2.86 -22.05 -9.10
CA THR A 101 -4.07 -21.58 -8.40
C THR A 101 -3.99 -21.72 -6.86
N PHE A 102 -3.02 -22.47 -6.35
CA PHE A 102 -2.86 -22.75 -4.91
C PHE A 102 -2.00 -21.71 -4.19
N ALA A 103 -1.06 -21.07 -4.89
CA ALA A 103 -0.19 -20.07 -4.32
C ALA A 103 -0.99 -18.90 -3.71
N ARG A 104 -0.50 -18.41 -2.58
CA ARG A 104 -1.10 -17.33 -1.80
C ARG A 104 -0.05 -16.27 -1.52
N VAL A 105 -0.29 -15.07 -2.02
CA VAL A 105 0.53 -13.88 -1.77
C VAL A 105 -0.29 -12.90 -0.95
N SER A 106 0.26 -12.41 0.14
CA SER A 106 -0.42 -11.42 0.99
C SER A 106 0.52 -10.26 1.31
N PRO A 107 0.00 -9.02 1.43
CA PRO A 107 0.79 -7.92 1.95
C PRO A 107 1.29 -8.24 3.37
N ALA A 108 2.57 -7.96 3.62
CA ALA A 108 3.23 -8.22 4.90
C ALA A 108 3.44 -6.92 5.70
N SER A 109 4.12 -7.01 6.84
CA SER A 109 4.23 -5.90 7.79
C SER A 109 4.88 -4.64 7.18
N GLY A 110 5.89 -4.79 6.33
CA GLY A 110 6.53 -3.66 5.64
C GLY A 110 5.54 -2.87 4.78
N PHE A 111 4.69 -3.55 4.01
CA PHE A 111 3.64 -2.88 3.23
C PHE A 111 2.69 -2.07 4.13
N TRP A 112 2.19 -2.68 5.22
CA TRP A 112 1.23 -2.02 6.10
C TRP A 112 1.85 -0.83 6.85
N ILE A 113 3.11 -0.94 7.29
CA ILE A 113 3.82 0.16 7.93
C ILE A 113 4.05 1.31 6.93
N LEU A 114 4.39 1.03 5.67
CA LEU A 114 4.55 2.06 4.63
C LEU A 114 3.23 2.75 4.30
N ILE A 115 2.14 2.00 4.13
CA ILE A 115 0.79 2.57 3.96
C ILE A 115 0.44 3.48 5.14
N PHE A 116 0.67 3.01 6.36
CA PHE A 116 0.44 3.80 7.57
C PHE A 116 1.27 5.08 7.59
N ALA A 117 2.58 4.99 7.34
CA ALA A 117 3.51 6.11 7.36
C ALA A 117 3.14 7.20 6.35
N PHE A 118 2.83 6.83 5.11
CA PHE A 118 2.48 7.81 4.08
C PHE A 118 1.04 8.31 4.18
N THR A 119 0.14 7.53 4.80
CA THR A 119 -1.19 8.04 5.18
C THR A 119 -1.08 9.07 6.30
N LEU A 120 -0.18 8.88 7.27
CA LEU A 120 0.11 9.90 8.28
C LEU A 120 0.70 11.17 7.66
N LEU A 121 1.61 11.03 6.69
CA LEU A 121 2.14 12.18 5.95
C LEU A 121 1.02 12.92 5.22
N LEU A 122 0.13 12.19 4.52
CA LEU A 122 -1.02 12.77 3.84
C LEU A 122 -1.94 13.50 4.83
N ALA A 123 -2.28 12.87 5.95
CA ALA A 123 -3.13 13.45 6.98
C ALA A 123 -2.53 14.74 7.59
N ASP A 124 -1.22 14.75 7.89
CA ASP A 124 -0.50 15.94 8.35
C ASP A 124 -0.62 17.08 7.32
N VAL A 125 -0.44 16.79 6.04
CA VAL A 125 -0.56 17.80 4.99
C VAL A 125 -2.00 18.32 4.88
N LEU A 126 -2.99 17.44 4.84
CA LEU A 126 -4.41 17.82 4.72
C LEU A 126 -4.89 18.65 5.92
N THR A 127 -4.38 18.36 7.13
CA THR A 127 -4.71 19.16 8.32
C THR A 127 -4.12 20.57 8.24
N ARG A 128 -2.88 20.72 7.75
CA ARG A 128 -2.21 22.01 7.57
C ARG A 128 -2.75 22.84 6.41
N LEU A 129 -3.37 22.20 5.41
CA LEU A 129 -4.07 22.89 4.32
C LEU A 129 -5.38 23.56 4.77
N ASN A 130 -5.84 23.33 6.00
CA ASN A 130 -7.07 23.91 6.55
C ASN A 130 -8.28 23.72 5.63
N LEU A 131 -8.43 22.52 5.07
CA LEU A 131 -9.52 22.19 4.15
C LEU A 131 -10.89 22.40 4.80
N SER A 132 -11.82 22.97 4.03
CA SER A 132 -13.23 23.06 4.39
C SER A 132 -13.84 21.66 4.60
N PRO A 133 -14.92 21.51 5.37
CA PRO A 133 -15.56 20.21 5.59
C PRO A 133 -15.93 19.48 4.29
N LEU A 134 -16.45 20.20 3.28
CA LEU A 134 -16.78 19.63 1.98
C LEU A 134 -15.53 19.15 1.22
N ALA A 135 -14.43 19.90 1.27
CA ALA A 135 -13.18 19.47 0.65
C ALA A 135 -12.62 18.19 1.29
N ARG A 136 -12.76 18.02 2.61
CA ARG A 136 -12.37 16.78 3.29
C ARG A 136 -13.20 15.58 2.83
N VAL A 137 -14.51 15.77 2.68
CA VAL A 137 -15.38 14.74 2.10
C VAL A 137 -14.96 14.42 0.66
N GLY A 138 -14.65 15.45 -0.15
CA GLY A 138 -14.16 15.28 -1.51
C GLY A 138 -12.89 14.41 -1.58
N VAL A 139 -11.93 14.60 -0.66
CA VAL A 139 -10.74 13.75 -0.57
C VAL A 139 -11.10 12.29 -0.28
N LEU A 140 -12.06 12.04 0.62
CA LEU A 140 -12.52 10.68 0.92
C LEU A 140 -13.22 10.03 -0.28
N VAL A 141 -14.03 10.80 -1.01
CA VAL A 141 -14.69 10.33 -2.24
C VAL A 141 -13.65 9.96 -3.30
N VAL A 142 -12.63 10.80 -3.51
CA VAL A 142 -11.53 10.49 -4.44
C VAL A 142 -10.77 9.24 -4.01
N ALA A 143 -10.47 9.08 -2.72
CA ALA A 143 -9.81 7.88 -2.20
C ALA A 143 -10.67 6.62 -2.41
N ALA A 144 -11.96 6.69 -2.08
CA ALA A 144 -12.90 5.59 -2.29
C ALA A 144 -13.02 5.22 -3.78
N PHE A 145 -13.08 6.22 -4.67
CA PHE A 145 -13.11 6.00 -6.11
C PHE A 145 -11.83 5.34 -6.61
N ALA A 146 -10.65 5.80 -6.17
CA ALA A 146 -9.37 5.19 -6.53
C ALA A 146 -9.27 3.72 -6.08
N ILE A 147 -9.73 3.41 -4.87
CA ILE A 147 -9.80 2.03 -4.37
C ILE A 147 -10.80 1.20 -5.21
N GLY A 148 -11.96 1.77 -5.54
CA GLY A 148 -12.95 1.12 -6.40
C GLY A 148 -12.40 0.79 -7.77
N LEU A 149 -11.66 1.72 -8.41
CA LEU A 149 -10.99 1.47 -9.67
C LEU A 149 -9.94 0.34 -9.57
N LEU A 150 -9.16 0.29 -8.49
CA LEU A 150 -8.20 -0.80 -8.27
C LEU A 150 -8.90 -2.15 -8.18
N LEU A 151 -10.01 -2.23 -7.44
CA LEU A 151 -10.81 -3.45 -7.32
C LEU A 151 -11.42 -3.88 -8.66
N ILE A 152 -11.99 -2.94 -9.41
CA ILE A 152 -12.63 -3.23 -10.71
C ILE A 152 -11.60 -3.58 -11.79
N SER A 153 -10.38 -3.03 -11.71
CA SER A 153 -9.31 -3.29 -12.69
C SER A 153 -8.74 -4.71 -12.64
N GLY A 154 -9.01 -5.47 -11.58
CA GLY A 154 -8.41 -6.79 -11.34
C GLY A 154 -6.96 -6.76 -10.86
N SER A 155 -6.38 -5.57 -10.61
CA SER A 155 -4.97 -5.43 -10.18
C SER A 155 -4.65 -6.18 -8.88
N TRP A 156 -5.66 -6.46 -8.04
CA TRP A 156 -5.51 -7.17 -6.78
C TRP A 156 -6.00 -8.63 -6.81
N ASP A 157 -6.46 -9.14 -7.96
CA ASP A 157 -7.08 -10.46 -8.05
C ASP A 157 -6.13 -11.59 -7.66
N ASN A 158 -4.82 -11.39 -7.88
CA ASN A 158 -3.80 -12.36 -7.51
C ASN A 158 -3.42 -12.32 -6.01
N LEU A 159 -3.91 -11.34 -5.25
CA LEU A 159 -3.72 -11.30 -3.80
C LEU A 159 -4.66 -12.28 -3.10
N SER A 160 -4.16 -12.88 -2.03
CA SER A 160 -4.89 -13.91 -1.27
C SER A 160 -6.26 -13.43 -0.80
N ILE A 161 -6.38 -12.16 -0.40
CA ILE A 161 -7.65 -11.62 0.08
C ILE A 161 -8.75 -11.68 -0.99
N LEU A 162 -8.43 -11.31 -2.24
CA LEU A 162 -9.40 -11.35 -3.33
C LEU A 162 -9.62 -12.78 -3.85
N LYS A 163 -8.56 -13.61 -3.92
CA LYS A 163 -8.73 -15.04 -4.22
C LYS A 163 -9.71 -15.72 -3.25
N GLU A 164 -9.56 -15.48 -1.94
CA GLU A 164 -10.45 -16.05 -0.94
C GLU A 164 -11.86 -15.45 -0.98
N TYR A 165 -11.98 -14.16 -1.32
CA TYR A 165 -13.29 -13.54 -1.57
C TYR A 165 -14.01 -14.20 -2.75
N PHE A 166 -13.37 -14.32 -3.91
CA PHE A 166 -13.99 -14.93 -5.10
C PHE A 166 -14.42 -16.38 -4.87
N ASN A 167 -13.63 -17.16 -4.11
CA ASN A 167 -14.00 -18.54 -3.76
C ASN A 167 -15.22 -18.64 -2.83
N ARG A 168 -15.59 -17.54 -2.14
CA ARG A 168 -16.65 -17.52 -1.11
C ARG A 168 -17.80 -16.57 -1.45
N ALA A 169 -17.71 -15.82 -2.55
CA ALA A 169 -18.62 -14.73 -2.86
C ALA A 169 -20.07 -15.19 -2.96
N ASP A 170 -20.34 -16.28 -3.69
CA ASP A 170 -21.71 -16.79 -3.88
C ASP A 170 -22.37 -17.17 -2.54
N SER A 171 -21.66 -17.93 -1.70
CA SER A 171 -22.17 -18.28 -0.37
C SER A 171 -22.34 -17.07 0.53
N PHE A 172 -21.39 -16.13 0.49
CA PHE A 172 -21.48 -14.90 1.27
C PHE A 172 -22.73 -14.08 0.91
N TRP A 173 -23.00 -13.88 -0.38
CA TRP A 173 -24.15 -13.11 -0.84
C TRP A 173 -25.47 -13.85 -0.66
N ALA A 174 -25.49 -15.18 -0.85
CA ALA A 174 -26.67 -16.00 -0.56
C ALA A 174 -27.06 -15.89 0.92
N GLU A 175 -26.12 -16.12 1.84
CA GLU A 175 -26.38 -16.01 3.27
C GLU A 175 -26.66 -14.57 3.71
N GLY A 176 -25.98 -13.59 3.11
CA GLY A 176 -26.24 -12.17 3.36
C GLY A 176 -27.67 -11.78 3.01
N SER A 177 -28.15 -12.18 1.82
CA SER A 177 -29.54 -11.91 1.42
C SER A 177 -30.56 -12.60 2.32
N LYS A 178 -30.25 -13.77 2.87
CA LYS A 178 -31.18 -14.48 3.75
C LYS A 178 -31.37 -13.83 5.13
N HIS A 179 -30.39 -13.05 5.60
CA HIS A 179 -30.38 -12.52 6.97
C HIS A 179 -30.45 -10.99 7.07
N VAL A 180 -30.10 -10.27 6.00
CA VAL A 180 -30.15 -8.79 5.96
C VAL A 180 -31.46 -8.27 5.37
N THR A 181 -32.10 -9.06 4.51
CA THR A 181 -33.48 -8.84 4.02
C THR A 181 -34.43 -9.78 4.72
#